data_AF-A0AAU8BLB3-F1
#
_entry.id   AF-A0AAU8BLB3-F1
#
_cell.length_a   1.000
_cell.length_b   1.000
_cell.length_c   1.000
_cell.angle_alpha   90.00
_cell.angle_beta   90.00
_cell.angle_gamma   90.00
#
_symmetry.space_group_name_H-M   'P 1'
#
loop_
_entity.id
_entity.type
_entity.pdbx_description
1 polymer ?
#
loop_
_entity_poly.entity_id
_entity_poly.type
_entity_poly.pdbx_seq_one_letter_code
_entity_poly.pdbx_strand_id
1 'polypeptide(L)'
;MKEVAKKSKPKSTLRGLKIVISDSSRFTREELDQLRYAIAKVLIKFGDKKILPSFCRATGITIDYLQNQFGNTIYLASKEERRLAKEMLDNLQPKAMDGAITLSSTYKEVSEEQFKRRLYTVRTHIA
;
A
#
# COMPACT_ATOMS: atom_id res chain seq x y z
N MET A 1 -26.30 35.99 20.03
CA MET A 1 -25.94 34.56 19.96
C MET A 1 -24.56 34.45 19.34
N LYS A 2 -23.56 33.89 20.03
CA LYS A 2 -22.21 33.73 19.46
C LYS A 2 -22.19 32.43 18.65
N GLU A 3 -22.10 32.54 17.32
CA GLU A 3 -21.78 31.39 16.47
C GLU A 3 -20.37 30.90 16.82
N VAL A 4 -20.29 29.78 17.51
CA VAL A 4 -19.03 29.07 17.72
C VAL A 4 -18.68 28.42 16.39
N ALA A 5 -17.80 29.06 15.62
CA ALA A 5 -17.18 28.47 14.45
C ALA A 5 -16.58 27.11 14.86
N LYS A 6 -17.18 26.01 14.39
CA LYS A 6 -16.63 24.67 14.55
C LYS A 6 -15.26 24.67 13.89
N LYS A 7 -14.18 24.81 14.68
CA LYS A 7 -12.81 24.55 14.22
C LYS A 7 -12.81 23.14 13.63
N SER A 8 -12.75 23.03 12.30
CA SER A 8 -12.58 21.77 11.60
C SER A 8 -11.33 21.10 12.14
N LYS A 9 -11.46 19.87 12.68
CA LYS A 9 -10.31 19.11 13.18
C LYS A 9 -9.20 19.08 12.12
N PRO A 10 -7.92 19.21 12.50
CA PRO A 10 -6.82 19.16 11.54
C PRO A 10 -6.87 17.83 10.76
N LYS A 11 -6.88 17.92 9.43
CA LYS A 11 -6.81 16.77 8.55
C LYS A 11 -5.36 16.45 8.25
N SER A 12 -4.98 15.20 8.41
CA SER A 12 -3.68 14.69 7.98
C SER A 12 -3.81 14.13 6.56
N THR A 13 -2.76 14.22 5.76
CA THR A 13 -2.76 13.64 4.41
C THR A 13 -1.94 12.36 4.40
N LEU A 14 -2.56 11.22 4.10
CA LEU A 14 -1.86 9.96 3.83
C LEU A 14 -1.21 9.99 2.45
N ARG A 15 0.03 9.52 2.35
CA ARG A 15 0.74 9.34 1.08
C ARG A 15 0.62 7.88 0.67
N GLY A 16 -0.14 7.59 -0.38
CA GLY A 16 -0.31 6.23 -0.87
C GLY A 16 0.56 5.92 -2.09
N LEU A 17 1.04 4.69 -2.18
CA LEU A 17 1.58 4.09 -3.39
C LEU A 17 0.60 3.00 -3.85
N LYS A 18 -0.10 3.27 -4.94
CA LYS A 18 -1.06 2.34 -5.54
C LYS A 18 -0.33 1.40 -6.50
N ILE A 19 -0.62 0.11 -6.36
CA ILE A 19 -0.04 -1.00 -7.11
C ILE A 19 -1.18 -1.66 -7.86
N VAL A 20 -1.10 -1.71 -9.18
CA VAL A 20 -2.06 -2.40 -10.05
C VAL A 20 -1.27 -3.38 -10.91
N ILE A 21 -1.76 -4.61 -11.03
CA ILE A 21 -1.19 -5.63 -11.91
C ILE A 21 -2.13 -5.77 -13.10
N SER A 22 -1.67 -5.42 -14.29
CA SER A 22 -2.42 -5.68 -15.52
C SER A 22 -2.34 -7.16 -15.86
N ASP A 23 -3.49 -7.76 -16.20
CA ASP A 23 -3.61 -9.17 -16.58
C ASP A 23 -2.95 -10.11 -15.55
N SER A 24 -3.41 -10.01 -14.29
CA SER A 24 -2.85 -10.79 -13.19
C SER A 24 -3.07 -12.30 -13.30
N SER A 25 -3.95 -12.73 -14.22
CA SER A 25 -4.26 -14.13 -14.53
C SER A 25 -3.11 -14.88 -15.20
N ARG A 26 -2.21 -14.17 -15.88
CA ARG A 26 -1.10 -14.80 -16.62
C ARG A 26 0.09 -15.19 -15.74
N PHE A 27 0.11 -14.75 -14.48
CA PHE A 27 1.23 -14.99 -13.57
C PHE A 27 1.02 -16.23 -12.71
N THR A 28 2.10 -16.95 -12.50
CA THR A 28 2.16 -18.09 -11.60
C THR A 28 1.99 -17.65 -10.15
N ARG A 29 1.60 -18.62 -9.30
CA ARG A 29 1.49 -18.40 -7.85
C ARG A 29 2.83 -17.95 -7.25
N GLU A 30 3.94 -18.46 -7.75
CA GLU A 30 5.28 -18.13 -7.25
C GLU A 30 5.63 -16.66 -7.53
N GLU A 31 5.39 -16.17 -8.75
CA GLU A 31 5.65 -14.76 -9.09
C GLU A 31 4.76 -13.82 -8.26
N LEU A 32 3.49 -14.16 -8.07
CA LEU A 32 2.58 -13.40 -7.21
C LEU A 32 3.05 -13.41 -5.75
N ASP A 33 3.59 -14.53 -5.28
CA ASP A 33 4.13 -14.64 -3.93
C ASP A 33 5.42 -13.81 -3.77
N GLN A 34 6.30 -13.79 -4.76
CA GLN A 34 7.48 -12.93 -4.77
C GLN A 34 7.11 -11.44 -4.71
N LEU A 35 6.09 -11.01 -5.47
CA LEU A 35 5.56 -9.64 -5.36
C LEU A 35 4.96 -9.37 -3.98
N ARG A 36 4.22 -10.32 -3.41
CA ARG A 36 3.71 -10.23 -2.04
C ARG A 36 4.85 -10.02 -1.04
N TYR A 37 5.95 -10.75 -1.19
CA TYR A 37 7.16 -10.58 -0.38
C TYR A 37 7.83 -9.22 -0.57
N ALA A 38 7.89 -8.70 -1.80
CA ALA A 38 8.43 -7.37 -2.08
C ALA A 38 7.63 -6.28 -1.34
N ILE A 39 6.30 -6.35 -1.39
CA ILE A 39 5.42 -5.44 -0.66
C ILE A 39 5.61 -5.57 0.85
N ALA A 40 5.72 -6.79 1.36
CA ALA A 40 6.01 -7.02 2.77
C ALA A 40 7.33 -6.35 3.19
N LYS A 41 8.40 -6.49 2.40
CA LYS A 41 9.70 -5.84 2.65
C LYS A 41 9.61 -4.32 2.76
N VAL A 42 8.80 -3.69 1.90
CA VAL A 42 8.54 -2.24 1.99
C VAL A 42 7.86 -1.88 3.31
N LEU A 43 6.83 -2.62 3.70
CA LEU A 43 6.09 -2.35 4.94
C LEU A 43 6.93 -2.57 6.19
N ILE A 44 7.81 -3.58 6.21
CA ILE A 44 8.75 -3.83 7.31
C ILE A 44 9.77 -2.69 7.44
N LYS A 45 10.19 -2.11 6.31
CA LYS A 45 11.18 -1.03 6.31
C LYS A 45 10.64 0.25 6.95
N PHE A 46 9.39 0.60 6.69
CA PHE A 46 8.78 1.86 7.13
C PHE A 46 7.82 1.72 8.33
N GLY A 47 7.24 0.55 8.50
CA GLY A 47 6.26 0.24 9.55
C GLY A 47 6.79 -0.69 10.64
N ASP A 48 5.93 -1.56 11.13
CA ASP A 48 6.26 -2.47 12.23
C ASP A 48 7.05 -3.70 11.72
N LYS A 49 8.23 -3.96 12.32
CA LYS A 49 9.06 -5.13 12.00
C LYS A 49 8.37 -6.46 12.33
N LYS A 50 7.34 -6.46 13.19
CA LYS A 50 6.52 -7.62 13.55
C LYS A 50 5.52 -8.03 12.45
N ILE A 51 5.49 -7.31 11.32
CA ILE A 51 4.61 -7.60 10.19
C ILE A 51 5.01 -8.92 9.46
N LEU A 52 6.29 -9.36 9.52
CA LEU A 52 6.78 -10.56 8.83
C LEU A 52 5.98 -11.85 9.10
N PRO A 53 5.75 -12.26 10.37
CA PRO A 53 4.95 -13.46 10.64
C PRO A 53 3.45 -13.25 10.37
N SER A 54 2.96 -12.02 10.50
CA SER A 54 1.53 -11.66 10.41
C SER A 54 1.02 -11.47 8.98
N PHE A 55 1.91 -11.13 8.04
CA PHE A 55 1.62 -11.02 6.61
C PHE A 55 1.25 -12.36 5.97
N CYS A 56 1.53 -13.46 6.64
CA CYS A 56 1.13 -14.79 6.19
C CYS A 56 -0.35 -15.10 6.43
N ARG A 57 -1.07 -14.44 7.36
CA ARG A 57 -2.49 -14.79 7.64
C ARG A 57 -3.45 -13.69 8.12
N ALA A 58 -3.02 -12.63 8.80
CA ALA A 58 -3.98 -11.79 9.56
C ALA A 58 -4.07 -10.31 9.12
N THR A 59 -3.03 -9.79 8.47
CA THR A 59 -2.97 -8.37 8.03
C THR A 59 -2.37 -8.20 6.62
N GLY A 60 -2.13 -9.33 5.93
CA GLY A 60 -1.36 -9.40 4.70
C GLY A 60 -2.21 -9.23 3.43
N ILE A 61 -1.56 -8.74 2.38
CA ILE A 61 -2.04 -8.92 1.01
C ILE A 61 -2.04 -10.43 0.72
N THR A 62 -3.20 -11.01 0.42
CA THR A 62 -3.27 -12.36 -0.14
C THR A 62 -2.94 -12.33 -1.64
N ILE A 63 -2.61 -13.49 -2.22
CA ILE A 63 -2.42 -13.60 -3.67
C ILE A 63 -3.68 -13.14 -4.40
N ASP A 64 -4.87 -13.53 -3.92
CA ASP A 64 -6.15 -13.11 -4.49
C ASP A 64 -6.33 -11.58 -4.47
N TYR A 65 -5.84 -10.90 -3.43
CA TYR A 65 -5.87 -9.44 -3.37
C TYR A 65 -4.88 -8.78 -4.35
N LEU A 66 -3.75 -9.41 -4.65
CA LEU A 66 -2.84 -8.92 -5.71
C LEU A 66 -3.50 -8.99 -7.09
N GLN A 67 -4.32 -10.01 -7.32
CA GLN A 67 -5.03 -10.22 -8.58
C GLN A 67 -6.23 -9.29 -8.77
N ASN A 68 -6.48 -8.39 -7.82
CA ASN A 68 -7.56 -7.43 -7.92
C ASN A 68 -7.26 -6.33 -8.96
N GLN A 69 -8.13 -6.20 -9.96
CA GLN A 69 -8.05 -5.20 -11.04
C GLN A 69 -8.03 -3.73 -10.55
N PHE A 70 -8.64 -3.43 -9.39
CA PHE A 70 -8.64 -2.09 -8.81
C PHE A 70 -7.34 -1.77 -8.07
N GLY A 71 -6.54 -2.80 -7.80
CA GLY A 71 -5.23 -2.73 -7.19
C GLY A 71 -5.25 -2.56 -5.67
N ASN A 72 -4.04 -2.36 -5.15
CA ASN A 72 -3.75 -2.23 -3.73
C ASN A 72 -3.07 -0.89 -3.46
N THR A 73 -3.14 -0.36 -2.25
CA THR A 73 -2.40 0.86 -1.88
C THR A 73 -1.69 0.70 -0.57
N ILE A 74 -0.37 0.93 -0.60
CA ILE A 74 0.47 1.05 0.59
C ILE A 74 0.39 2.50 1.06
N TYR A 75 0.04 2.75 2.33
CA TYR A 75 0.04 4.10 2.89
C TYR A 75 1.29 4.38 3.74
N LEU A 76 1.88 5.55 3.54
CA LEU A 76 3.16 5.98 4.07
C LEU A 76 3.05 7.39 4.67
N ALA A 77 4.00 7.76 5.53
CA ALA A 77 3.91 8.99 6.32
C ALA A 77 4.32 10.21 5.50
N SER A 78 5.31 10.04 4.63
CA SER A 78 5.93 11.16 3.91
C SER A 78 6.04 10.92 2.41
N LYS A 79 6.27 12.02 1.66
CA LYS A 79 6.55 11.95 0.22
C LYS A 79 7.83 11.16 -0.06
N GLU A 80 8.81 11.29 0.83
CA GLU A 80 10.12 10.67 0.70
C GLU A 80 10.05 9.15 0.91
N GLU A 81 9.35 8.70 1.96
CA GLU A 81 9.07 7.27 2.15
C GLU A 81 8.36 6.66 0.95
N ARG A 82 7.41 7.38 0.33
CA ARG A 82 6.74 6.91 -0.89
C ARG A 82 7.67 6.79 -2.07
N ARG A 83 8.59 7.74 -2.26
CA ARG A 83 9.61 7.68 -3.31
C ARG A 83 10.49 6.44 -3.13
N LEU A 84 11.02 6.25 -1.92
CA LEU A 84 11.85 5.09 -1.57
C LEU A 84 11.09 3.77 -1.68
N ALA A 85 9.83 3.72 -1.25
CA ALA A 85 8.98 2.53 -1.40
C ALA A 85 8.77 2.15 -2.87
N LYS A 86 8.60 3.14 -3.75
CA LYS A 86 8.51 2.91 -5.19
C LYS A 86 9.82 2.32 -5.72
N GLU A 87 10.96 2.93 -5.41
CA GLU A 87 12.27 2.42 -5.82
C GLU A 87 12.54 1.00 -5.31
N MET A 88 12.13 0.69 -4.07
CA MET A 88 12.24 -0.66 -3.54
C MET A 88 11.37 -1.66 -4.31
N LEU A 89 10.13 -1.31 -4.66
CA LEU A 89 9.27 -2.20 -5.44
C LEU A 89 9.79 -2.39 -6.86
N ASP A 90 10.23 -1.31 -7.53
CA ASP A 90 10.81 -1.38 -8.87
C ASP A 90 12.03 -2.33 -8.90
N ASN A 91 12.80 -2.41 -7.81
CA ASN A 91 13.98 -3.30 -7.71
C ASN A 91 13.68 -4.72 -7.23
N LEU A 92 12.62 -4.92 -6.44
CA LEU A 92 12.29 -6.19 -5.81
C LEU A 92 11.20 -6.98 -6.55
N GLN A 93 10.50 -6.36 -7.48
CA GLN A 93 9.45 -7.02 -8.24
C GLN A 93 10.01 -8.16 -9.11
N PRO A 94 9.22 -9.22 -9.38
CA PRO A 94 9.64 -10.28 -10.29
C PRO A 94 9.83 -9.72 -11.70
N LYS A 95 10.97 -10.03 -12.34
CA LYS A 95 11.26 -9.59 -13.71
C LYS A 95 10.20 -10.03 -14.73
N ALA A 96 9.56 -11.19 -14.50
CA ALA A 96 8.48 -11.67 -15.34
C ALA A 96 7.23 -10.76 -15.35
N MET A 97 7.09 -9.91 -14.32
CA MET A 97 6.02 -8.92 -14.18
C MET A 97 6.43 -7.52 -14.68
N ASP A 98 7.60 -7.37 -15.29
CA ASP A 98 8.03 -6.08 -15.84
C ASP A 98 7.04 -5.60 -16.91
N GLY A 99 6.66 -4.32 -16.81
CA GLY A 99 5.62 -3.71 -17.64
C GLY A 99 4.19 -4.11 -17.28
N ALA A 100 3.98 -5.09 -16.38
CA ALA A 100 2.66 -5.47 -15.90
C ALA A 100 2.23 -4.73 -14.64
N ILE A 101 3.21 -4.34 -13.82
CA ILE A 101 2.96 -3.62 -12.57
C ILE A 101 2.96 -2.13 -12.85
N THR A 102 1.83 -1.47 -12.55
CA THR A 102 1.72 -0.01 -12.56
C THR A 102 1.77 0.51 -11.13
N LEU A 103 2.78 1.33 -10.84
CA LEU A 103 2.92 2.04 -9.58
C LEU A 103 2.51 3.51 -9.75
N SER A 104 1.49 3.94 -9.00
CA SER A 104 0.99 5.31 -9.04
C SER A 104 0.92 5.96 -7.67
N SER A 105 1.23 7.26 -7.61
CA SER A 105 1.11 8.03 -6.38
C SER A 105 -0.34 8.41 -6.12
N THR A 106 -0.81 8.17 -4.90
CA THR A 106 -2.13 8.63 -4.44
C THR A 106 -2.00 9.39 -3.12
N TYR A 107 -3.03 10.18 -2.81
CA TYR A 107 -3.11 11.00 -1.62
C TYR A 107 -4.53 10.91 -1.07
N LYS A 108 -4.65 10.91 0.26
CA LYS A 108 -5.96 10.95 0.89
C LYS A 108 -5.92 11.80 2.15
N GLU A 109 -6.78 12.82 2.19
CA GLU A 109 -7.05 13.52 3.44
C GLU A 109 -7.88 12.65 4.37
N VAL A 110 -7.44 12.54 5.61
CA VAL A 110 -8.08 11.72 6.65
C VAL A 110 -8.00 12.43 7.99
N SER A 111 -8.83 12.00 8.95
CA SER A 111 -8.62 12.41 10.34
C SER A 111 -7.33 11.83 10.90
N GLU A 112 -6.78 12.44 11.95
CA GLU A 112 -5.58 11.94 12.63
C GLU A 112 -5.73 10.49 13.12
N GLU A 113 -6.91 10.11 13.61
CA GLU A 113 -7.20 8.74 14.03
C GLU A 113 -7.16 7.76 12.84
N GLN A 114 -7.77 8.12 11.71
CA GLN A 114 -7.71 7.33 10.48
C GLN A 114 -6.29 7.27 9.92
N PHE A 115 -5.51 8.34 10.06
CA PHE A 115 -4.11 8.38 9.68
C PHE A 115 -3.33 7.30 10.46
N LYS A 116 -3.40 7.32 11.80
CA LYS A 116 -2.73 6.34 12.67
C LYS A 116 -3.14 4.90 12.35
N ARG A 117 -4.42 4.65 12.06
CA ARG A 117 -4.92 3.31 11.73
C ARG A 117 -4.51 2.80 10.35
N ARG A 118 -4.25 3.69 9.39
CA ARG A 118 -3.97 3.32 7.98
C ARG A 118 -2.50 3.41 7.62
N LEU A 119 -1.71 4.15 8.39
CA LEU A 119 -0.29 4.30 8.14
C LEU A 119 0.42 2.94 8.18
N TYR A 120 1.30 2.69 7.21
CA TYR A 120 2.04 1.43 7.06
C TYR A 120 1.15 0.19 6.94
N THR A 121 -0.03 0.38 6.36
CA THR A 121 -0.94 -0.71 6.01
C THR A 121 -1.11 -0.78 4.49
N VAL A 122 -1.64 -1.91 4.03
CA VAL A 122 -2.12 -2.05 2.67
C VAL A 122 -3.63 -2.04 2.68
N ARG A 123 -4.22 -1.29 1.76
CA ARG A 123 -5.64 -1.36 1.45
C ARG A 123 -5.87 -1.92 0.06
N THR A 124 -6.63 -3.01 0.00
CA THR A 124 -7.24 -3.51 -1.24
C THR A 124 -8.41 -2.61 -1.62
N HIS A 125 -8.49 -2.20 -2.89
CA HIS A 125 -9.65 -1.46 -3.40
C HIS A 125 -10.68 -2.45 -3.93
N ILE A 126 -11.95 -2.27 -3.59
CA ILE A 126 -13.05 -3.13 -4.06
C ILE A 126 -13.98 -2.25 -4.90
N ALA A 127 -14.61 -2.83 -5.92
CA ALA A 127 -15.64 -2.17 -6.73
C ALA A 127 -16.80 -1.65 -5.86
#